data_AF-A0A652PMJ0-F1
#
_entry.id   AF-A0A652PMJ0-F1
#
_cell.length_a   1.000
_cell.length_b   1.000
_cell.length_c   1.000
_cell.angle_alpha   90.00
_cell.angle_beta   90.00
_cell.angle_gamma   90.00
#
_symmetry.space_group_name_H-M   'P 1'
#
loop_
_entity.id
_entity.type
_entity.pdbx_description
1 polymer ?
#
loop_
_entity_poly.entity_id
_entity_poly.type
_entity_poly.pdbx_seq_one_letter_code
_entity_poly.pdbx_strand_id
1 'polypeptide(L)'
;MDVHISVTGERTAEEAESLADWLRGEPGLAGVRLTGAVPAPGELGSVSDLVTVAVGAGGAVSVLAASLRTWFAQPKRSDIRLKIRRPGGEAVEIDAKRVRGKDLEAVLRQVLDRGEAGQE
;
A
#
# COMPACT_ATOMS: atom_id res chain seq x y z
N MET A 1 12.31 3.63 -6.08
CA MET A 1 12.00 3.70 -4.64
C MET A 1 10.96 2.64 -4.33
N ASP A 2 11.12 1.90 -3.24
CA ASP A 2 10.25 0.77 -2.93
C ASP A 2 9.22 1.18 -1.86
N VAL A 3 8.02 0.67 -1.98
CA VAL A 3 6.92 0.90 -1.04
C VAL A 3 6.35 -0.45 -0.64
N HIS A 4 6.22 -0.67 0.66
CA HIS A 4 5.72 -1.89 1.26
C HIS A 4 4.28 -1.67 1.70
N ILE A 5 3.35 -2.44 1.14
CA ILE A 5 1.92 -2.39 1.43
C ILE A 5 1.53 -3.70 2.12
N SER A 6 1.32 -3.66 3.42
CA SER A 6 0.83 -4.79 4.19
C SER A 6 -0.70 -4.81 4.19
N VAL A 7 -1.29 -5.93 3.77
CA VAL A 7 -2.74 -6.15 3.74
C VAL A 7 -3.15 -6.89 5.00
N THR A 8 -4.13 -6.35 5.73
CA THR A 8 -4.66 -6.94 6.96
C THR A 8 -6.17 -7.11 6.84
N GLY A 9 -6.67 -8.30 7.17
CA GLY A 9 -8.08 -8.70 7.04
C GLY A 9 -8.25 -10.21 7.13
N GLU A 10 -9.45 -10.71 6.81
CA GLU A 10 -9.75 -12.15 6.89
C GLU A 10 -9.07 -12.99 5.78
N ARG A 11 -8.83 -12.40 4.60
CA ARG A 11 -8.28 -13.08 3.40
C ARG A 11 -7.01 -12.43 2.88
N THR A 12 -6.04 -12.15 3.75
CA THR A 12 -4.88 -11.32 3.40
C THR A 12 -4.12 -11.75 2.15
N ALA A 13 -3.95 -13.06 1.90
CA ALA A 13 -3.31 -13.58 0.70
C ALA A 13 -4.06 -13.23 -0.60
N GLU A 14 -5.35 -13.62 -0.71
CA GLU A 14 -6.17 -13.32 -1.90
C GLU A 14 -6.30 -11.81 -2.16
N GLU A 15 -6.31 -11.05 -1.07
CA GLU A 15 -6.42 -9.61 -1.08
C GLU A 15 -5.13 -8.95 -1.58
N ALA A 16 -3.98 -9.41 -1.12
CA ALA A 16 -2.67 -8.96 -1.56
C ALA A 16 -2.34 -9.39 -2.99
N GLU A 17 -2.70 -10.62 -3.39
CA GLU A 17 -2.56 -11.09 -4.78
C GLU A 17 -3.39 -10.23 -5.73
N SER A 18 -4.67 -9.99 -5.39
CA SER A 18 -5.54 -9.14 -6.20
C SER A 18 -5.08 -7.68 -6.23
N LEU A 19 -4.53 -7.16 -5.13
CA LEU A 19 -3.92 -5.83 -5.13
C LEU A 19 -2.66 -5.78 -6.00
N ALA A 20 -1.80 -6.79 -5.92
CA ALA A 20 -0.57 -6.86 -6.70
C ALA A 20 -0.86 -6.98 -8.19
N ASP A 21 -1.87 -7.77 -8.57
CA ASP A 21 -2.35 -7.88 -9.95
C ASP A 21 -2.90 -6.54 -10.45
N TRP A 22 -3.74 -5.89 -9.64
CA TRP A 22 -4.29 -4.57 -9.95
C TRP A 22 -3.20 -3.53 -10.20
N LEU A 23 -2.21 -3.44 -9.30
CA LEU A 23 -1.10 -2.51 -9.44
C LEU A 23 -0.16 -2.89 -10.59
N ARG A 24 -0.01 -4.17 -10.91
CA ARG A 24 0.79 -4.61 -12.06
C ARG A 24 0.18 -4.19 -13.40
N GLY A 25 -1.13 -3.94 -13.45
CA GLY A 25 -1.81 -3.35 -14.60
C GLY A 25 -1.51 -1.87 -14.84
N GLU A 26 -0.89 -1.17 -13.88
CA GLU A 26 -0.71 0.28 -13.93
C GLU A 26 0.62 0.67 -14.58
N PRO A 27 0.63 1.29 -15.78
CA PRO A 27 1.85 1.58 -16.53
C PRO A 27 2.74 2.64 -15.86
N GLY A 28 2.22 3.36 -14.85
CA GLY A 28 2.97 4.35 -14.09
C GLY A 28 3.83 3.77 -12.95
N LEU A 29 3.73 2.47 -12.67
CA LEU A 29 4.51 1.81 -11.63
C LEU A 29 5.72 1.11 -12.24
N ALA A 30 6.89 1.23 -11.60
CA ALA A 30 8.12 0.63 -12.10
C ALA A 30 8.15 -0.90 -11.91
N GLY A 31 7.38 -1.41 -10.95
CA GLY A 31 7.23 -2.85 -10.73
C GLY A 31 6.42 -3.19 -9.48
N VAL A 32 5.90 -4.42 -9.42
CA VAL A 32 5.13 -4.93 -8.28
C VAL A 32 5.58 -6.35 -7.97
N ARG A 33 5.80 -6.65 -6.69
CA ARG A 33 6.25 -7.94 -6.18
C ARG A 33 5.49 -8.31 -4.92
N LEU A 34 4.81 -9.46 -4.94
CA LEU A 34 4.26 -10.06 -3.73
C LEU A 34 5.42 -10.59 -2.87
N THR A 35 5.45 -10.22 -1.61
CA THR A 35 6.41 -10.65 -0.60
C THR A 35 5.57 -11.26 0.52
N GLY A 36 5.33 -12.58 0.47
CA GLY A 36 4.28 -13.23 1.26
C GLY A 36 4.29 -12.95 2.77
N ALA A 37 3.22 -13.36 3.45
CA ALA A 37 2.94 -13.19 4.89
C ALA A 37 4.14 -12.81 5.77
N VAL A 38 4.25 -11.52 6.11
CA VAL A 38 5.21 -11.04 7.12
C VAL A 38 4.47 -10.90 8.44
N PRO A 39 4.98 -11.48 9.55
CA PRO A 39 4.39 -11.21 10.86
C PRO A 39 4.55 -9.71 11.17
N ALA A 40 3.43 -9.01 11.33
CA ALA A 40 3.47 -7.60 11.71
C ALA A 40 4.00 -7.49 13.15
N PRO A 41 5.08 -6.72 13.41
CA PRO A 41 5.58 -6.54 14.76
C PRO A 41 4.54 -5.80 15.60
N GLY A 42 4.00 -6.48 16.61
CA GLY A 42 3.03 -5.93 17.57
C GLY A 42 1.61 -6.52 17.52
N GLU A 43 1.27 -7.28 16.47
CA GLU A 43 0.02 -8.05 16.43
C GLU A 43 0.34 -9.52 16.75
N LEU A 44 0.05 -9.93 17.97
CA LEU A 44 0.10 -11.33 18.39
C LEU A 44 -0.93 -12.14 17.58
N GLY A 45 -0.55 -12.67 16.41
CA GLY A 45 -1.28 -13.73 15.71
C GLY A 45 -2.01 -13.39 14.40
N SER A 46 -2.00 -12.14 13.91
CA SER A 46 -2.56 -11.81 12.60
C SER A 46 -1.53 -11.94 11.49
N VAL A 47 -1.82 -12.78 10.48
CA VAL A 47 -1.00 -12.95 9.28
C VAL A 47 -1.32 -11.85 8.27
N SER A 48 -0.40 -10.89 8.09
CA SER A 48 -0.53 -9.83 7.08
C SER A 48 0.33 -10.16 5.87
N ASP A 49 -0.24 -10.11 4.67
CA ASP A 49 0.51 -10.32 3.43
C ASP A 49 1.12 -9.01 2.94
N LEU A 50 2.33 -9.04 2.38
CA LEU A 50 3.09 -7.85 2.04
C LEU A 50 3.26 -7.72 0.51
N VAL A 51 2.87 -6.58 -0.03
CA VAL A 51 3.07 -6.24 -1.45
C VAL A 51 4.13 -5.15 -1.55
N THR A 52 5.20 -5.43 -2.27
CA THR A 52 6.28 -4.48 -2.54
C THR A 52 6.05 -3.85 -3.91
N VAL A 53 5.95 -2.53 -3.94
CA VAL A 53 5.70 -1.73 -5.15
C VAL A 53 6.92 -0.85 -5.39
N ALA A 54 7.56 -1.02 -6.55
CA ALA A 54 8.59 -0.13 -7.03
C ALA A 54 7.92 1.09 -7.68
N VAL A 55 8.10 2.24 -7.06
CA VAL A 55 7.59 3.54 -7.48
C VAL A 55 8.76 4.30 -8.11
N GLY A 56 8.61 4.66 -9.38
CA GLY A 56 9.58 5.46 -10.13
C GLY A 56 9.49 6.95 -9.78
N ALA A 57 10.51 7.73 -10.16
CA ALA A 57 10.43 9.18 -10.10
C ALA A 57 9.45 9.71 -11.17
N GLY A 58 8.57 10.65 -10.80
CA GLY A 58 7.64 11.31 -11.74
C GLY A 58 6.24 10.68 -11.81
N GLY A 59 5.32 11.13 -10.95
CA GLY A 59 3.88 10.85 -11.07
C GLY A 59 3.39 9.48 -10.60
N ALA A 60 4.28 8.52 -10.34
CA ALA A 60 3.92 7.17 -9.91
C ALA A 60 3.14 7.12 -8.57
N VAL A 61 3.31 8.13 -7.69
CA VAL A 61 2.53 8.29 -6.45
C VAL A 61 1.06 8.60 -6.73
N SER A 62 0.80 9.48 -7.69
CA SER A 62 -0.56 9.85 -8.11
C SER A 62 -1.26 8.66 -8.75
N VAL A 63 -0.54 7.89 -9.57
CA VAL A 63 -1.04 6.63 -10.14
C VAL A 63 -1.39 5.67 -9.01
N LEU A 64 -0.44 5.35 -8.13
CA LEU A 64 -0.66 4.44 -6.99
C LEU A 64 -1.88 4.85 -6.15
N ALA A 65 -2.04 6.15 -5.86
CA ALA A 65 -3.20 6.65 -5.12
C ALA A 65 -4.52 6.47 -5.89
N ALA A 66 -4.56 6.75 -7.19
CA ALA A 66 -5.74 6.54 -8.02
C ALA A 66 -6.11 5.06 -8.15
N SER A 67 -5.11 4.19 -8.35
CA SER A 67 -5.30 2.74 -8.45
C SER A 67 -5.86 2.19 -7.14
N LEU A 68 -5.27 2.56 -5.99
CA LEU A 68 -5.73 2.14 -4.67
C LEU A 68 -7.16 2.61 -4.41
N ARG A 69 -7.50 3.86 -4.76
CA ARG A 69 -8.87 4.39 -4.59
C ARG A 69 -9.89 3.58 -5.41
N THR A 70 -9.51 3.18 -6.61
CA THR A 70 -10.36 2.37 -7.50
C THR A 70 -10.48 0.94 -6.99
N TRP A 71 -9.40 0.35 -6.49
CA TRP A 71 -9.42 -0.96 -5.84
C TRP A 71 -10.31 -0.98 -4.60
N PHE A 72 -10.23 0.06 -3.75
CA PHE A 72 -11.11 0.22 -2.58
C PHE A 72 -12.58 0.53 -2.93
N ALA A 73 -12.85 1.05 -4.12
CA ALA A 73 -14.22 1.28 -4.57
C ALA A 73 -14.98 -0.05 -4.82
N GLN A 74 -14.27 -1.17 -4.89
CA GLN A 74 -14.89 -2.49 -5.07
C GLN A 74 -15.71 -2.89 -3.82
N PRO A 75 -16.95 -3.38 -3.99
CA PRO A 75 -17.89 -3.64 -2.89
C PRO A 75 -17.38 -4.71 -1.91
N LYS A 76 -16.53 -5.63 -2.38
CA LYS A 76 -16.00 -6.76 -1.59
C LYS A 76 -14.83 -6.38 -0.66
N ARG A 77 -14.33 -5.14 -0.75
CA ARG A 77 -13.05 -4.70 -0.18
C ARG A 77 -13.20 -3.62 0.91
N SER A 78 -14.42 -3.39 1.40
CA SER A 78 -14.75 -2.28 2.32
C SER A 78 -14.32 -2.50 3.78
N ASP A 79 -13.93 -3.71 4.19
CA ASP A 79 -13.51 -4.00 5.57
C ASP A 79 -11.99 -4.18 5.72
N ILE A 80 -11.23 -3.84 4.67
CA ILE A 80 -9.81 -4.17 4.57
C ILE A 80 -8.96 -2.97 4.96
N ARG A 81 -7.85 -3.27 5.62
CA ARG A 81 -6.90 -2.29 6.10
C ARG A 81 -5.56 -2.52 5.41
N LEU A 82 -5.07 -1.48 4.73
CA LEU A 82 -3.76 -1.46 4.09
C LEU A 82 -2.80 -0.62 4.91
N LYS A 83 -1.65 -1.16 5.25
CA LYS A 83 -0.57 -0.44 5.91
C LYS A 83 0.55 -0.20 4.92
N ILE A 84 0.67 1.04 4.48
CA ILE A 84 1.64 1.47 3.47
C ILE A 84 2.84 2.07 4.20
N ARG A 85 4.04 1.57 3.94
CA ARG A 85 5.28 2.06 4.56
C ARG A 85 6.41 2.08 3.56
N ARG A 86 7.40 2.93 3.81
CA ARG A 86 8.69 2.87 3.11
C ARG A 86 9.62 1.88 3.83
N PRO A 87 10.50 1.13 3.13
CA PRO A 87 11.59 0.41 3.79
C PRO A 87 12.43 1.40 4.62
N GLY A 88 12.45 1.21 5.95
CA GLY A 88 13.18 2.06 6.89
C GLY A 88 12.50 3.40 7.23
N GLY A 89 11.28 3.66 6.77
CA GLY A 89 10.58 4.93 6.97
C GLY A 89 9.26 4.82 7.74
N GLU A 90 8.50 5.92 7.73
CA GLU A 90 7.19 6.00 8.37
C GLU A 90 6.18 5.06 7.69
N ALA A 91 5.24 4.56 8.49
CA ALA A 91 4.13 3.73 8.04
C ALA A 91 2.82 4.50 8.23
N VAL A 92 1.96 4.46 7.20
CA VAL A 92 0.60 4.95 7.27
C VAL A 92 -0.39 3.81 7.13
N GLU A 93 -1.42 3.84 7.95
CA GLU A 93 -2.51 2.88 7.90
C GLU A 93 -3.71 3.50 7.19
N ILE A 94 -4.27 2.76 6.24
CA ILE A 94 -5.31 3.20 5.33
C ILE A 94 -6.43 2.17 5.33
N ASP A 95 -7.56 2.58 5.89
CA ASP A 95 -8.78 1.80 5.87
C ASP A 95 -9.58 2.11 4.61
N ALA A 96 -10.11 1.07 3.96
CA ALA A 96 -11.04 1.21 2.84
C ALA A 96 -12.22 2.15 3.15
N LYS A 97 -12.72 2.10 4.40
CA LYS A 97 -13.82 2.97 4.88
C LYS A 97 -13.41 4.44 5.00
N ARG A 98 -12.16 4.73 5.38
CA ARG A 98 -11.66 6.11 5.59
C ARG A 98 -11.14 6.76 4.31
N VAL A 99 -10.78 5.96 3.30
CA VAL A 99 -10.18 6.48 2.06
C VAL A 99 -11.14 7.36 1.25
N ARG A 100 -12.47 7.18 1.38
CA ARG A 100 -13.46 7.95 0.61
C ARG A 100 -13.47 9.46 0.93
N GLY A 101 -12.99 9.86 2.10
CA GLY A 101 -13.01 11.26 2.55
C GLY A 101 -11.62 11.90 2.69
N LYS A 102 -10.53 11.19 2.41
CA LYS A 102 -9.17 11.65 2.66
C LYS A 102 -8.35 11.62 1.37
N ASP A 103 -7.58 12.67 1.10
CA ASP A 103 -6.64 12.72 -0.03
C ASP A 103 -5.54 11.68 0.13
N LEU A 104 -5.78 10.49 -0.43
CA LEU A 104 -4.84 9.38 -0.43
C LEU A 104 -3.51 9.76 -1.08
N GLU A 105 -3.56 10.55 -2.15
CA GLU A 105 -2.35 11.07 -2.82
C GLU A 105 -1.52 11.93 -1.87
N ALA A 106 -2.13 12.90 -1.20
CA ALA A 106 -1.42 13.79 -0.28
C ALA A 106 -0.79 13.01 0.87
N VAL A 107 -1.51 12.01 1.41
CA VAL A 107 -1.00 11.13 2.48
C VAL A 107 0.18 10.30 1.99
N LEU A 108 0.07 9.63 0.84
CA LEU A 108 1.18 8.88 0.26
C LEU A 108 2.36 9.80 0.02
N ARG A 109 2.14 10.95 -0.60
CA ARG A 109 3.18 11.91 -0.91
C ARG A 109 3.90 12.37 0.35
N GLN A 110 3.19 12.65 1.44
CA GLN A 110 3.79 13.01 2.72
C GLN A 110 4.68 11.89 3.29
N VAL A 111 4.21 10.64 3.25
CA VAL A 111 4.98 9.48 3.78
C VAL A 111 6.22 9.21 2.93
N LEU A 112 6.12 9.39 1.62
CA LEU A 112 7.20 9.14 0.69
C LEU A 112 8.25 10.27 0.70
N ASP A 113 7.81 11.53 0.80
CA ASP A 113 8.65 12.73 0.86
C ASP A 113 9.40 12.85 2.20
N ARG A 114 8.72 12.55 3.33
CA ARG A 114 9.32 12.60 4.67
C ARG A 114 10.49 11.62 4.85
N GLY A 115 10.56 10.56 4.06
CA GLY A 115 11.64 9.57 4.12
C GLY A 115 12.99 10.07 3.59
N GLU A 116 13.04 11.19 2.87
CA GLU A 116 14.31 11.76 2.37
C GLU A 116 15.04 12.59 3.44
N ALA A 117 14.36 12.99 4.53
CA ALA A 117 14.88 13.93 5.52
C ALA A 117 15.57 13.28 6.74
N GLY A 118 15.92 11.99 6.68
CA GLY A 118 16.33 11.21 7.85
C GLY A 118 17.59 10.34 7.71
N GLN A 119 18.47 10.62 6.75
CA GLN A 119 19.79 9.99 6.69
C GLN A 119 20.88 11.06 6.65
N GLU A 120 21.28 11.51 7.84
CA GLU A 120 22.57 12.16 8.11
C GLU A 120 23.46 11.20 8.91
#